data_AF-A0A525C685-F1
#
_entry.id   AF-A0A525C685-F1
#
_cell.length_a   1.000
_cell.length_b   1.000
_cell.length_c   1.000
_cell.angle_alpha   90.00
_cell.angle_beta   90.00
_cell.angle_gamma   90.00
#
_symmetry.space_group_name_H-M   'P 1'
#
loop_
_entity.id
_entity.type
_entity.pdbx_description
1 polymer ?
#
loop_
_entity_poly.entity_id
_entity_poly.type
_entity_poly.pdbx_seq_one_letter_code
_entity_poly.pdbx_strand_id
1 'polypeptide(L)'
;MHMFRAVLAAVLLLLSASMAWADSPLTSTDFYQAYMHIPQVAQAHQLGQLDQGLCDYLHDPANPIDAKAAVINALEPAIIGQGLDGTLTPNRSATLRGYLAQRYGGAPDNLPYDAISPAELMCLGYLVVMENDYLVDSSLALHQGIDLITRAQNNSGGSRTIDVVKSLCLAQSLFRESWCGVWVVVSEAVKRQGVVEDLDPNALAIILDYIGLYQPDCATVMEPVDAGFYGAGGYTGGDASQGGGFESGNPKY
;
A
#
# COMPACT_ATOMS: atom_id res chain seq x y z
N MET A 1 49.95 13.09 -6.32
CA MET A 1 48.69 13.86 -6.48
C MET A 1 47.58 13.11 -7.25
N HIS A 2 47.90 12.28 -8.25
CA HIS A 2 46.88 11.51 -9.00
C HIS A 2 46.26 10.32 -8.24
N MET A 3 47.03 9.59 -7.42
CA MET A 3 46.51 8.49 -6.60
C MET A 3 45.47 8.96 -5.57
N PHE A 4 45.70 10.10 -4.92
CA PHE A 4 44.77 10.65 -3.92
C PHE A 4 43.42 11.03 -4.54
N ARG A 5 43.44 11.56 -5.77
CA ARG A 5 42.23 11.88 -6.55
C ARG A 5 41.46 10.63 -6.97
N ALA A 6 42.15 9.56 -7.36
CA ALA A 6 41.54 8.29 -7.73
C ALA A 6 40.90 7.58 -6.52
N VAL A 7 41.55 7.61 -5.35
CA VAL A 7 41.00 7.07 -4.09
C VAL A 7 39.79 7.86 -3.63
N LEU A 8 39.85 9.21 -3.68
CA LEU A 8 38.72 10.06 -3.32
C LEU A 8 37.52 9.85 -4.26
N ALA A 9 37.77 9.70 -5.57
CA ALA A 9 36.73 9.39 -6.55
C ALA A 9 36.10 8.01 -6.31
N ALA A 10 36.90 6.99 -5.98
CA ALA A 10 36.39 5.65 -5.64
C ALA A 10 35.56 5.67 -4.36
N VAL A 11 35.97 6.42 -3.34
CA VAL A 11 35.21 6.59 -2.09
C VAL A 11 33.89 7.34 -2.34
N LEU A 12 33.88 8.39 -3.16
CA LEU A 12 32.66 9.10 -3.55
C LEU A 12 31.70 8.23 -4.39
N LEU A 13 32.22 7.35 -5.24
CA LEU A 13 31.41 6.38 -6.00
C LEU A 13 30.80 5.29 -5.10
N LEU A 14 31.52 4.86 -4.07
CA LEU A 14 31.02 3.90 -3.08
C LEU A 14 29.97 4.53 -2.15
N LEU A 15 30.08 5.83 -1.83
CA LEU A 15 29.13 6.57 -1.00
C LEU A 15 27.83 6.95 -1.74
N SER A 16 27.83 6.99 -3.07
CA SER A 16 26.63 7.26 -3.88
C SER A 16 25.80 6.02 -4.19
N ALA A 17 26.34 4.82 -3.94
CA ALA A 17 25.64 3.55 -4.20
C ALA A 17 24.61 3.18 -3.10
N SER A 18 24.56 3.92 -1.99
CA SER A 18 23.76 3.56 -0.80
C SER A 18 22.45 4.35 -0.63
N MET A 19 22.04 5.15 -1.62
CA MET A 19 20.70 5.74 -1.66
C MET A 19 19.93 5.18 -2.85
N ALA A 20 19.51 3.91 -2.73
CA ALA A 20 18.39 3.44 -3.54
C ALA A 20 17.15 4.12 -2.97
N TRP A 21 16.56 5.03 -3.75
CA TRP A 21 15.28 5.62 -3.41
C TRP A 21 14.24 4.53 -3.58
N ALA A 22 13.54 4.18 -2.50
CA ALA A 22 12.40 3.29 -2.59
C ALA A 22 11.28 4.03 -3.35
N ASP A 23 10.70 3.35 -4.35
CA ASP A 23 9.57 3.86 -5.15
C ASP A 23 8.24 3.56 -4.42
N SER A 24 7.10 3.42 -5.09
CA SER A 24 5.83 3.08 -4.40
C SER A 24 5.94 1.79 -3.55
N PRO A 25 5.58 1.82 -2.24
CA PRO A 25 5.53 0.60 -1.44
C PRO A 25 4.46 -0.40 -1.89
N LEU A 26 3.47 0.04 -2.65
CA LEU A 26 2.36 -0.81 -3.10
C LEU A 26 2.61 -1.46 -4.46
N THR A 27 3.06 -0.68 -5.44
CA THR A 27 3.22 -1.15 -6.81
C THR A 27 4.62 -1.63 -7.13
N SER A 28 5.63 -1.30 -6.33
CA SER A 28 7.00 -1.84 -6.48
C SER A 28 7.31 -3.02 -5.56
N THR A 29 6.30 -3.52 -4.83
CA THR A 29 6.41 -4.74 -4.02
C THR A 29 5.83 -5.93 -4.80
N ASP A 30 6.65 -6.56 -5.64
CA ASP A 30 6.26 -7.62 -6.60
C ASP A 30 6.14 -9.01 -5.96
N PHE A 31 5.36 -9.15 -4.89
CA PHE A 31 5.22 -10.43 -4.20
C PHE A 31 4.52 -11.50 -5.06
N TYR A 32 3.86 -11.13 -6.15
CA TYR A 32 3.33 -12.06 -7.14
C TYR A 32 4.39 -13.00 -7.73
N GLN A 33 5.67 -12.60 -7.70
CA GLN A 33 6.77 -13.41 -8.20
C GLN A 33 6.86 -14.79 -7.51
N ALA A 34 6.50 -14.87 -6.22
CA ALA A 34 6.41 -16.13 -5.48
C ALA A 34 5.34 -17.09 -6.05
N TYR A 35 4.36 -16.55 -6.77
CA TYR A 35 3.19 -17.25 -7.29
C TYR A 35 3.18 -17.44 -8.81
N MET A 36 4.27 -17.12 -9.51
CA MET A 36 4.32 -17.25 -10.99
C MET A 36 4.15 -18.68 -11.51
N HIS A 37 4.22 -19.68 -10.63
CA HIS A 37 3.87 -21.06 -10.93
C HIS A 37 2.35 -21.30 -11.05
N ILE A 38 1.51 -20.35 -10.61
CA ILE A 38 0.05 -20.36 -10.75
C ILE A 38 -0.31 -19.74 -12.11
N PRO A 39 -1.01 -20.46 -13.01
CA PRO A 39 -1.31 -19.98 -14.36
C PRO A 39 -2.02 -18.62 -14.39
N GLN A 40 -2.95 -18.39 -13.48
CA GLN A 40 -3.74 -17.16 -13.41
C GLN A 40 -2.90 -15.95 -12.96
N VAL A 41 -1.89 -16.15 -12.10
CA VAL A 41 -0.95 -15.09 -11.73
C VAL A 41 -0.07 -14.73 -12.92
N ALA A 42 0.48 -15.73 -13.61
CA ALA A 42 1.26 -15.50 -14.82
C ALA A 42 0.43 -14.83 -15.93
N GLN A 43 -0.83 -15.23 -16.09
CA GLN A 43 -1.77 -14.62 -17.03
C GLN A 43 -2.06 -13.16 -16.66
N ALA A 44 -2.33 -12.87 -15.39
CA ALA A 44 -2.54 -11.51 -14.91
C ALA A 44 -1.35 -10.60 -15.22
N HIS A 45 -0.13 -11.07 -14.96
CA HIS A 45 1.10 -10.35 -15.29
C HIS A 45 1.27 -10.10 -16.79
N GLN A 46 0.93 -11.08 -17.63
CA GLN A 46 1.03 -10.94 -19.09
C GLN A 46 -0.03 -9.99 -19.67
N LEU A 47 -1.25 -10.03 -19.14
CA LEU A 47 -2.37 -9.26 -19.68
C LEU A 47 -2.40 -7.82 -19.15
N GLY A 48 -1.99 -7.59 -17.90
CA GLY A 48 -2.12 -6.30 -17.22
C GLY A 48 -3.58 -5.84 -17.02
N GLN A 49 -4.56 -6.71 -17.27
CA GLN A 49 -5.99 -6.43 -17.18
C GLN A 49 -6.76 -7.66 -16.69
N LEU A 50 -7.94 -7.44 -16.12
CA LEU A 50 -8.86 -8.52 -15.77
C LEU A 50 -9.67 -8.96 -16.98
N ASP A 51 -9.66 -10.26 -17.24
CA ASP A 51 -10.62 -10.92 -18.13
C ASP A 51 -11.63 -11.74 -17.30
N GLN A 52 -12.60 -12.35 -18.01
CA GLN A 52 -13.61 -13.19 -17.38
C GLN A 52 -13.01 -14.35 -16.58
N GLY A 53 -11.93 -14.98 -17.08
CA GLY A 53 -11.29 -16.13 -16.43
C GLY A 53 -10.58 -15.73 -15.14
N LEU A 54 -9.93 -14.58 -15.10
CA LEU A 54 -9.34 -14.02 -13.89
C LEU A 54 -10.42 -13.63 -12.88
N CYS A 55 -11.54 -13.03 -13.32
CA CYS A 55 -12.68 -12.77 -12.43
C CYS A 55 -13.28 -14.06 -11.85
N ASP A 56 -13.45 -15.10 -12.66
CA ASP A 56 -13.94 -16.40 -12.20
C ASP A 56 -12.95 -17.03 -11.18
N TYR A 57 -11.63 -16.91 -11.42
CA TYR A 57 -10.60 -17.36 -10.49
C TYR A 57 -10.64 -16.61 -9.14
N LEU A 58 -10.78 -15.29 -9.17
CA LEU A 58 -10.90 -14.45 -7.97
C LEU A 58 -12.18 -14.76 -7.18
N HIS A 59 -13.27 -15.14 -7.86
CA HIS A 59 -14.55 -15.51 -7.25
C HIS A 59 -14.53 -16.88 -6.59
N ASP A 60 -13.85 -17.86 -7.19
CA ASP A 60 -13.92 -19.26 -6.74
C ASP A 60 -13.39 -19.42 -5.30
N PRO A 61 -14.21 -19.87 -4.34
CA PRO A 61 -13.80 -20.04 -2.95
C PRO A 61 -12.77 -21.16 -2.74
N ALA A 62 -12.55 -22.04 -3.72
CA ALA A 62 -11.51 -23.07 -3.65
C ALA A 62 -10.10 -22.51 -3.84
N ASN A 63 -9.96 -21.30 -4.42
CA ASN A 63 -8.67 -20.68 -4.64
C ASN A 63 -8.16 -19.97 -3.37
N PRO A 64 -6.89 -20.18 -2.98
CA PRO A 64 -6.28 -19.54 -1.82
C PRO A 64 -6.33 -18.01 -1.89
N ILE A 65 -6.54 -17.36 -0.75
CA ILE A 65 -6.67 -15.89 -0.68
C ILE A 65 -5.37 -15.17 -1.07
N ASP A 66 -4.23 -15.77 -0.74
CA ASP A 66 -2.90 -15.24 -1.06
C ASP A 66 -2.59 -15.33 -2.55
N ALA A 67 -2.98 -16.42 -3.20
CA ALA A 67 -2.94 -16.53 -4.66
C ALA A 67 -3.85 -15.50 -5.35
N LYS A 68 -5.03 -15.21 -4.78
CA LYS A 68 -5.91 -14.14 -5.28
C LYS A 68 -5.27 -12.75 -5.10
N ALA A 69 -4.64 -12.49 -3.96
CA ALA A 69 -3.88 -11.26 -3.74
C ALA A 69 -2.71 -11.12 -4.73
N ALA A 70 -2.02 -12.23 -5.02
CA ALA A 70 -0.94 -12.28 -6.00
C ALA A 70 -1.43 -12.02 -7.43
N VAL A 71 -2.63 -12.49 -7.81
CA VAL A 71 -3.25 -12.09 -9.08
C VAL A 71 -3.42 -10.58 -9.15
N ILE A 72 -3.89 -9.93 -8.08
CA ILE A 72 -4.05 -8.48 -8.07
C ILE A 72 -2.70 -7.75 -8.17
N ASN A 73 -1.70 -8.18 -7.39
CA ASN A 73 -0.36 -7.62 -7.42
C ASN A 73 0.32 -7.80 -8.79
N ALA A 74 0.11 -8.95 -9.45
CA ALA A 74 0.60 -9.23 -10.80
C ALA A 74 0.00 -8.33 -11.88
N LEU A 75 -1.16 -7.73 -11.65
CA LEU A 75 -1.77 -6.79 -12.59
C LEU A 75 -1.04 -5.43 -12.60
N GLU A 76 0.16 -5.30 -12.01
CA GLU A 76 0.96 -4.08 -11.93
C GLU A 76 0.75 -3.17 -13.15
N PRO A 77 0.47 -1.86 -12.94
CA PRO A 77 0.06 -0.98 -14.03
C PRO A 77 1.09 -0.95 -15.14
N ALA A 78 0.71 -1.50 -16.30
CA ALA A 78 1.22 -0.97 -17.55
C ALA A 78 0.98 0.54 -17.52
N ILE A 79 2.10 1.29 -17.52
CA ILE A 79 2.25 2.74 -17.37
C ILE A 79 0.92 3.50 -17.53
N ILE A 80 0.53 4.26 -16.49
CA ILE A 80 -0.71 5.05 -16.41
C ILE A 80 -1.24 5.48 -17.79
N GLY A 81 -2.36 4.88 -18.21
CA GLY A 81 -3.06 5.22 -19.44
C GLY A 81 -2.51 4.58 -20.72
N GLN A 82 -1.55 3.66 -20.61
CA GLN A 82 -0.96 2.91 -21.71
C GLN A 82 -0.62 1.48 -21.24
N GLY A 83 -1.26 0.47 -21.83
CA GLY A 83 -0.81 -0.91 -21.84
C GLY A 83 0.65 -0.95 -22.28
N LEU A 84 1.31 -2.10 -22.16
CA LEU A 84 2.69 -2.27 -22.65
C LEU A 84 2.82 -1.89 -24.16
N ASP A 85 1.69 -1.74 -24.86
CA ASP A 85 1.52 -1.33 -26.25
C ASP A 85 1.05 0.12 -26.49
N GLY A 86 0.75 0.92 -25.46
CA GLY A 86 0.27 2.28 -25.61
C GLY A 86 -1.24 2.52 -25.44
N THR A 87 -2.03 1.53 -25.00
CA THR A 87 -3.51 1.62 -24.90
C THR A 87 -4.04 2.00 -23.51
N LEU A 88 -5.10 2.80 -23.37
CA LEU A 88 -5.65 3.12 -22.04
C LEU A 88 -5.90 1.84 -21.20
N THR A 89 -5.20 1.71 -20.06
CA THR A 89 -5.32 0.56 -19.16
C THR A 89 -6.79 0.45 -18.71
N PRO A 90 -7.45 -0.72 -18.90
CA PRO A 90 -8.83 -0.87 -18.50
C PRO A 90 -9.01 -0.64 -17.00
N ASN A 91 -10.17 -0.10 -16.60
CA ASN A 91 -10.53 0.05 -15.21
C ASN A 91 -10.85 -1.35 -14.62
N ARG A 92 -9.83 -2.01 -14.06
CA ARG A 92 -9.87 -3.36 -13.49
C ARG A 92 -10.79 -3.40 -12.27
N SER A 93 -10.78 -2.38 -11.42
CA SER A 93 -11.71 -2.31 -10.29
C SER A 93 -13.16 -2.24 -10.76
N ALA A 94 -13.46 -1.48 -11.82
CA ALA A 94 -14.79 -1.45 -12.44
C ALA A 94 -15.18 -2.79 -13.07
N THR A 95 -14.25 -3.48 -13.73
CA THR A 95 -14.47 -4.84 -14.26
C THR A 95 -14.87 -5.80 -13.14
N LEU A 96 -14.12 -5.82 -12.02
CA LEU A 96 -14.44 -6.69 -10.89
C LEU A 96 -15.75 -6.28 -10.21
N ARG A 97 -16.04 -4.98 -10.08
CA ARG A 97 -17.35 -4.49 -9.56
C ARG A 97 -18.51 -4.97 -10.43
N GLY A 98 -18.38 -4.86 -11.76
CA GLY A 98 -19.38 -5.33 -12.71
C GLY A 98 -19.62 -6.83 -12.59
N TYR A 99 -18.54 -7.60 -12.47
CA TYR A 99 -18.60 -9.05 -12.25
C TYR A 99 -19.30 -9.40 -10.93
N LEU A 100 -18.92 -8.76 -9.82
CA LEU A 100 -19.53 -9.02 -8.50
C LEU A 100 -21.00 -8.61 -8.46
N ALA A 101 -21.39 -7.51 -9.12
CA ALA A 101 -22.78 -7.08 -9.23
C ALA A 101 -23.64 -8.13 -9.95
N GLN A 102 -23.08 -8.81 -10.96
CA GLN A 102 -23.78 -9.90 -11.66
C GLN A 102 -23.92 -11.15 -10.77
N ARG A 103 -22.91 -11.49 -9.97
CA ARG A 103 -22.89 -12.69 -9.11
C ARG A 103 -23.76 -12.55 -7.86
N TYR A 104 -23.67 -11.41 -7.18
CA TYR A 104 -24.34 -11.16 -5.90
C TYR A 104 -25.65 -10.39 -6.05
N GLY A 105 -25.96 -9.91 -7.26
CA GLY A 105 -27.03 -8.95 -7.50
C GLY A 105 -26.63 -7.52 -7.09
N GLY A 106 -27.37 -6.54 -7.61
CA GLY A 106 -27.12 -5.12 -7.35
C GLY A 106 -26.62 -4.36 -8.58
N ALA A 107 -26.05 -3.18 -8.35
CA ALA A 107 -25.43 -2.35 -9.38
C ALA A 107 -23.93 -2.20 -9.08
N PRO A 108 -23.06 -1.97 -10.09
CA PRO A 108 -21.62 -1.79 -9.87
C PRO A 108 -21.26 -0.72 -8.82
N ASP A 109 -22.07 0.35 -8.76
CA ASP A 109 -21.89 1.46 -7.80
C ASP A 109 -22.56 1.21 -6.44
N ASN A 110 -23.34 0.15 -6.31
CA ASN A 110 -24.08 -0.20 -5.09
C ASN A 110 -24.09 -1.72 -4.89
N LEU A 111 -22.91 -2.26 -4.58
CA LEU A 111 -22.73 -3.68 -4.29
C LEU A 111 -23.24 -4.02 -2.89
N PRO A 112 -23.84 -5.22 -2.71
CA PRO A 112 -24.23 -5.72 -1.39
C PRO A 112 -22.99 -6.22 -0.63
N TYR A 113 -22.15 -5.30 -0.13
CA TYR A 113 -20.85 -5.63 0.46
C TYR A 113 -20.90 -6.66 1.60
N ASP A 114 -22.02 -6.74 2.33
CA ASP A 114 -22.19 -7.70 3.43
C ASP A 114 -22.37 -9.16 2.95
N ALA A 115 -22.72 -9.36 1.67
CA ALA A 115 -22.86 -10.67 1.06
C ALA A 115 -21.59 -11.16 0.35
N ILE A 116 -20.65 -10.25 0.05
CA ILE A 116 -19.42 -10.54 -0.69
C ILE A 116 -18.40 -11.16 0.26
N SER A 117 -17.63 -12.15 -0.22
CA SER A 117 -16.65 -12.82 0.64
C SER A 117 -15.50 -11.88 1.04
N PRO A 118 -14.85 -12.11 2.20
CA PRO A 118 -13.67 -11.35 2.60
C PRO A 118 -12.56 -11.34 1.53
N ALA A 119 -12.31 -12.47 0.87
CA ALA A 119 -11.28 -12.56 -0.17
C ALA A 119 -11.59 -11.65 -1.37
N GLU A 120 -12.85 -11.61 -1.81
CA GLU A 120 -13.26 -10.75 -2.93
C GLU A 120 -13.27 -9.27 -2.55
N LEU A 121 -13.70 -8.92 -1.33
CA LEU A 121 -13.62 -7.55 -0.82
C LEU A 121 -12.17 -7.08 -0.73
N MET A 122 -11.25 -7.94 -0.29
CA MET A 122 -9.81 -7.65 -0.30
C MET A 122 -9.33 -7.42 -1.74
N CYS A 123 -9.66 -8.30 -2.69
CA CYS A 123 -9.25 -8.15 -4.09
C CYS A 123 -9.75 -6.83 -4.70
N LEU A 124 -11.03 -6.51 -4.49
CA LEU A 124 -11.62 -5.29 -4.98
C LEU A 124 -10.99 -4.05 -4.35
N GLY A 125 -10.84 -4.04 -3.02
CA GLY A 125 -10.20 -2.93 -2.32
C GLY A 125 -8.76 -2.73 -2.76
N TYR A 126 -7.99 -3.82 -2.92
CA TYR A 126 -6.61 -3.76 -3.36
C TYR A 126 -6.49 -3.18 -4.79
N LEU A 127 -7.34 -3.61 -5.73
CA LEU A 127 -7.41 -3.02 -7.07
C LEU A 127 -7.71 -1.53 -7.05
N VAL A 128 -8.69 -1.11 -6.23
CA VAL A 128 -9.04 0.32 -6.11
C VAL A 128 -7.83 1.15 -5.67
N VAL A 129 -7.05 0.65 -4.72
CA VAL A 129 -5.83 1.34 -4.28
C VAL A 129 -4.75 1.33 -5.37
N MET A 130 -4.46 0.17 -5.98
CA MET A 130 -3.44 0.04 -7.03
C MET A 130 -3.72 0.89 -8.28
N GLU A 131 -4.97 1.18 -8.59
CA GLU A 131 -5.33 2.04 -9.73
C GLU A 131 -5.17 3.54 -9.45
N ASN A 132 -5.05 3.93 -8.17
CA ASN A 132 -5.07 5.31 -7.72
C ASN A 132 -3.84 5.68 -6.87
N ASP A 133 -2.77 4.88 -6.95
CA ASP A 133 -1.57 4.97 -6.12
C ASP A 133 -0.73 6.24 -6.37
N TYR A 134 -0.79 6.83 -7.58
CA TYR A 134 -0.13 8.09 -7.94
C TYR A 134 -1.02 9.35 -7.78
N LEU A 135 -2.31 9.18 -7.53
CA LEU A 135 -3.23 10.29 -7.31
C LEU A 135 -3.11 10.75 -5.85
N VAL A 136 -2.31 11.81 -5.66
CA VAL A 136 -2.06 12.66 -4.49
C VAL A 136 -2.90 12.36 -3.22
N ASP A 137 -2.21 12.31 -2.08
CA ASP A 137 -2.68 12.11 -0.70
C ASP A 137 -4.18 12.35 -0.48
N SER A 138 -4.81 11.36 0.18
CA SER A 138 -6.23 11.42 0.58
C SER A 138 -7.25 11.40 -0.57
N SER A 139 -6.93 10.80 -1.72
CA SER A 139 -7.96 10.55 -2.73
C SER A 139 -9.10 9.71 -2.14
N LEU A 140 -10.33 10.04 -2.50
CA LEU A 140 -11.53 9.30 -2.08
C LEU A 140 -11.40 7.80 -2.40
N ALA A 141 -10.74 7.47 -3.51
CA ALA A 141 -10.49 6.09 -3.94
C ALA A 141 -9.58 5.32 -2.97
N LEU A 142 -8.50 5.93 -2.48
CA LEU A 142 -7.60 5.31 -1.49
C LEU A 142 -8.37 4.92 -0.21
N HIS A 143 -9.16 5.85 0.32
CA HIS A 143 -10.01 5.60 1.49
C HIS A 143 -11.04 4.50 1.22
N GLN A 144 -11.72 4.56 0.07
CA GLN A 144 -12.70 3.53 -0.33
C GLN A 144 -12.06 2.14 -0.45
N GLY A 145 -10.86 2.04 -1.02
CA GLY A 145 -10.13 0.77 -1.14
C GLY A 145 -9.75 0.21 0.23
N ILE A 146 -9.18 1.04 1.10
CA ILE A 146 -8.83 0.66 2.48
C ILE A 146 -10.07 0.26 3.29
N ASP A 147 -11.21 0.94 3.11
CA ASP A 147 -12.47 0.59 3.77
C ASP A 147 -12.98 -0.79 3.34
N LEU A 148 -12.87 -1.14 2.05
CA LEU A 148 -13.24 -2.46 1.55
C LEU A 148 -12.36 -3.56 2.15
N ILE A 149 -11.04 -3.35 2.20
CA ILE A 149 -10.11 -4.32 2.81
C ILE A 149 -10.34 -4.38 4.34
N THR A 150 -10.72 -3.28 4.98
CA THR A 150 -11.07 -3.27 6.40
C THR A 150 -12.32 -4.09 6.67
N ARG A 151 -13.35 -4.01 5.82
CA ARG A 151 -14.52 -4.90 5.89
C ARG A 151 -14.12 -6.36 5.70
N ALA A 152 -13.25 -6.65 4.73
CA ALA A 152 -12.69 -8.00 4.54
C ALA A 152 -12.00 -8.52 5.82
N GLN A 153 -11.14 -7.70 6.42
CA GLN A 153 -10.41 -8.03 7.65
C GLN A 153 -11.37 -8.38 8.79
N ASN A 154 -12.38 -7.53 9.02
CA ASN A 154 -13.37 -7.72 10.08
C ASN A 154 -14.25 -8.97 9.89
N ASN A 155 -14.48 -9.38 8.64
CA ASN A 155 -15.39 -10.48 8.31
C ASN A 155 -14.67 -11.81 8.01
N SER A 156 -13.32 -11.86 8.07
CA SER A 156 -12.53 -13.04 7.71
C SER A 156 -12.30 -14.05 8.84
N GLY A 157 -12.46 -13.65 10.10
CA GLY A 157 -11.97 -14.43 11.24
C GLY A 157 -10.44 -14.36 11.45
N GLY A 158 -9.73 -13.57 10.64
CA GLY A 158 -8.28 -13.35 10.71
C GLY A 158 -7.51 -14.01 9.56
N SER A 159 -6.73 -13.23 8.82
CA SER A 159 -5.93 -13.68 7.67
C SER A 159 -4.66 -12.82 7.56
N ARG A 160 -3.49 -13.47 7.50
CA ARG A 160 -2.21 -12.79 7.29
C ARG A 160 -2.19 -12.06 5.95
N THR A 161 -2.75 -12.67 4.92
CA THR A 161 -2.85 -12.08 3.58
C THR A 161 -3.62 -10.77 3.61
N ILE A 162 -4.82 -10.74 4.22
CA ILE A 162 -5.63 -9.51 4.31
C ILE A 162 -4.88 -8.43 5.09
N ASP A 163 -4.20 -8.80 6.18
CA ASP A 163 -3.44 -7.84 6.98
C ASP A 163 -2.31 -7.19 6.21
N VAL A 164 -1.53 -8.00 5.50
CA VAL A 164 -0.37 -7.54 4.74
C VAL A 164 -0.81 -6.73 3.52
N VAL A 165 -1.85 -7.17 2.79
CA VAL A 165 -2.40 -6.37 1.67
C VAL A 165 -2.95 -5.04 2.17
N LYS A 166 -3.69 -5.02 3.29
CA LYS A 166 -4.16 -3.78 3.91
C LYS A 166 -3.00 -2.88 4.31
N SER A 167 -1.94 -3.43 4.91
CA SER A 167 -0.81 -2.64 5.36
C SER A 167 0.02 -2.09 4.22
N LEU A 168 0.16 -2.79 3.09
CA LEU A 168 0.74 -2.23 1.86
C LEU A 168 -0.09 -1.05 1.33
N CYS A 169 -1.42 -1.15 1.36
CA CYS A 169 -2.30 -0.04 0.96
C CYS A 169 -2.18 1.17 1.91
N LEU A 170 -2.07 0.92 3.22
CA LEU A 170 -1.80 1.97 4.21
C LEU A 170 -0.39 2.55 4.04
N ALA A 171 0.60 1.73 3.72
CA ALA A 171 1.95 2.16 3.44
C ALA A 171 1.98 3.12 2.23
N GLN A 172 1.20 2.85 1.19
CA GLN A 172 1.03 3.78 0.08
C GLN A 172 0.52 5.16 0.53
N SER A 173 -0.44 5.19 1.47
CA SER A 173 -0.95 6.45 2.02
C SER A 173 0.10 7.23 2.82
N LEU A 174 1.10 6.55 3.37
CA LEU A 174 2.17 7.14 4.17
C LEU A 174 3.42 7.45 3.34
N PHE A 175 3.50 7.00 2.09
CA PHE A 175 4.73 7.03 1.29
C PHE A 175 5.33 8.42 1.14
N ARG A 176 4.49 9.45 1.03
CA ARG A 176 4.91 10.86 0.93
C ARG A 176 5.06 11.55 2.28
N GLU A 177 4.52 10.96 3.34
CA GLU A 177 4.41 11.57 4.67
C GLU A 177 5.46 11.05 5.65
N SER A 178 5.69 9.73 5.69
CA SER A 178 6.55 9.08 6.67
C SER A 178 7.08 7.74 6.16
N TRP A 179 8.36 7.72 5.75
CA TRP A 179 9.04 6.49 5.37
C TRP A 179 9.16 5.52 6.54
N CYS A 180 9.42 6.01 7.76
CA CYS A 180 9.31 5.16 8.94
C CYS A 180 7.88 4.58 9.11
N GLY A 181 6.85 5.37 8.81
CA GLY A 181 5.45 4.93 8.81
C GLY A 181 5.19 3.79 7.82
N VAL A 182 5.75 3.87 6.61
CA VAL A 182 5.71 2.79 5.59
C VAL A 182 6.26 1.48 6.17
N TRP A 183 7.45 1.52 6.78
CA TRP A 183 8.04 0.34 7.41
C TRP A 183 7.21 -0.19 8.59
N VAL A 184 6.80 0.71 9.49
CA VAL A 184 6.10 0.34 10.73
C VAL A 184 4.75 -0.32 10.42
N VAL A 185 3.95 0.25 9.52
CA VAL A 185 2.60 -0.28 9.27
C VAL A 185 2.62 -1.70 8.71
N VAL A 186 3.58 -2.01 7.83
CA VAL A 186 3.73 -3.37 7.27
C VAL A 186 4.36 -4.31 8.29
N SER A 187 5.44 -3.90 8.96
CA SER A 187 6.13 -4.79 9.92
C SER A 187 5.25 -5.17 11.11
N GLU A 188 4.37 -4.28 11.57
CA GLU A 188 3.39 -4.60 12.62
C GLU A 188 2.29 -5.54 12.11
N ALA A 189 1.83 -5.35 10.87
CA ALA A 189 0.88 -6.27 10.25
C ALA A 189 1.44 -7.69 10.11
N VAL A 190 2.76 -7.85 9.90
CA VAL A 190 3.44 -9.16 9.85
C VAL A 190 3.63 -9.78 11.23
N LYS A 191 3.85 -8.98 12.28
CA LYS A 191 4.03 -9.49 13.65
C LYS A 191 2.73 -9.81 14.38
N ARG A 192 1.58 -9.36 13.85
CA ARG A 192 0.27 -9.52 14.49
C ARG A 192 0.00 -10.99 14.80
N GLN A 193 -0.27 -11.31 16.06
CA GLN A 193 -0.58 -12.67 16.51
C GLN A 193 -2.06 -13.00 16.37
N GLY A 194 -2.40 -14.29 16.43
CA GLY A 194 -3.80 -14.75 16.45
C GLY A 194 -4.50 -14.67 15.09
N VAL A 195 -3.73 -14.77 14.00
CA VAL A 195 -4.23 -14.80 12.62
C VAL A 195 -3.83 -16.10 11.95
N VAL A 196 -4.56 -16.47 10.89
CA VAL A 196 -4.16 -17.58 10.03
C VAL A 196 -2.96 -17.14 9.19
N GLU A 197 -1.86 -17.90 9.24
CA GLU A 197 -0.68 -17.72 8.39
C GLU A 197 -0.96 -18.29 6.99
N ASP A 198 -1.79 -17.61 6.23
CA ASP A 198 -2.26 -18.02 4.90
C ASP A 198 -1.49 -17.36 3.74
N LEU A 199 -0.45 -16.57 4.03
CA LEU A 199 0.43 -15.94 3.03
C LEU A 199 1.68 -16.79 2.81
N ASP A 200 2.07 -17.02 1.56
CA ASP A 200 3.29 -17.77 1.22
C ASP A 200 4.53 -17.10 1.86
N PRO A 201 5.38 -17.85 2.57
CA PRO A 201 6.57 -17.29 3.22
C PRO A 201 7.56 -16.62 2.26
N ASN A 202 7.66 -17.06 1.00
CA ASN A 202 8.50 -16.42 0.00
C ASN A 202 7.90 -15.09 -0.46
N ALA A 203 6.57 -15.01 -0.59
CA ALA A 203 5.89 -13.75 -0.85
C ALA A 203 6.12 -12.76 0.30
N LEU A 204 5.99 -13.23 1.54
CA LEU A 204 6.29 -12.44 2.72
C LEU A 204 7.74 -11.95 2.75
N ALA A 205 8.71 -12.79 2.34
CA ALA A 205 10.11 -12.40 2.23
C ALA A 205 10.30 -11.27 1.20
N ILE A 206 9.71 -11.38 0.00
CA ILE A 206 9.76 -10.32 -1.02
C ILE A 206 9.20 -8.99 -0.46
N ILE A 207 8.07 -9.07 0.26
CA ILE A 207 7.44 -7.90 0.89
C ILE A 207 8.37 -7.25 1.91
N LEU A 208 8.93 -8.05 2.82
CA LEU A 208 9.81 -7.52 3.87
C LEU A 208 11.14 -7.01 3.33
N ASP A 209 11.68 -7.65 2.28
CA ASP A 209 12.91 -7.21 1.62
C ASP A 209 12.72 -5.82 1.00
N TYR A 210 11.61 -5.58 0.30
CA TYR A 210 11.32 -4.27 -0.30
C TYR A 210 10.95 -3.22 0.76
N ILE A 211 10.03 -3.55 1.66
CA ILE A 211 9.58 -2.61 2.70
C ILE A 211 10.70 -2.31 3.71
N GLY A 212 11.67 -3.21 3.88
CA GLY A 212 12.88 -2.98 4.66
C GLY A 212 13.71 -1.79 4.19
N LEU A 213 13.59 -1.39 2.92
CA LEU A 213 14.28 -0.21 2.39
C LEU A 213 13.91 1.10 3.12
N TYR A 214 12.72 1.18 3.72
CA TYR A 214 12.24 2.34 4.47
C TYR A 214 12.58 2.30 5.96
N GLN A 215 13.08 1.16 6.47
CA GLN A 215 13.41 0.99 7.88
C GLN A 215 14.43 2.02 8.41
N PRO A 216 15.48 2.42 7.66
CA PRO A 216 16.48 3.36 8.16
C PRO A 216 15.90 4.72 8.61
N ASP A 217 14.80 5.18 8.00
CA ASP A 217 14.14 6.45 8.35
C ASP A 217 13.48 6.45 9.73
N CYS A 218 13.40 5.31 10.40
CA CYS A 218 12.98 5.27 11.79
C CYS A 218 14.08 5.74 12.76
N ALA A 219 15.35 5.77 12.34
CA ALA A 219 16.47 6.22 13.17
C ALA A 219 16.74 7.74 13.07
N THR A 220 16.20 8.41 12.04
CA THR A 220 16.46 9.83 11.74
C THR A 220 15.56 10.81 12.51
N VAL A 221 14.69 10.33 13.40
CA VAL A 221 13.83 11.19 14.26
C VAL A 221 14.60 11.78 15.48
N MET A 222 15.93 11.67 15.51
CA MET A 222 16.77 12.27 16.54
C MET A 222 17.97 13.03 15.95
N GLU A 223 17.73 14.06 15.14
CA GLU A 223 18.68 15.16 15.05
C GLU A 223 18.48 16.05 16.29
N PRO A 224 19.46 16.17 17.21
CA PRO A 224 19.39 17.18 18.25
C PRO A 224 19.41 18.54 17.56
N VAL A 225 18.39 19.36 17.78
CA VAL A 225 18.43 20.77 17.40
C VAL A 225 19.65 21.38 18.10
N ASP A 226 20.69 21.66 17.32
CA ASP A 226 21.92 22.23 17.83
C ASP A 226 21.60 23.52 18.60
N ALA A 227 21.78 23.44 19.91
CA ALA A 227 21.73 24.57 20.82
C ALA A 227 22.97 25.43 20.57
N GLY A 228 22.91 26.30 19.55
CA GLY A 228 23.86 27.40 19.42
C GLY A 228 24.07 27.93 18.02
N PHE A 229 23.35 29.00 17.66
CA PHE A 229 23.98 30.26 17.21
C PHE A 229 22.98 31.43 17.17
N TYR A 230 23.43 32.56 17.70
CA TYR A 230 22.88 33.92 17.89
C TYR A 230 21.97 34.49 16.77
N GLY A 231 21.06 35.45 17.02
CA GLY A 231 20.79 36.20 18.25
C GLY A 231 19.81 37.38 18.09
N ALA A 232 19.59 38.04 19.23
CA ALA A 232 19.18 39.44 19.43
C ALA A 232 18.09 40.05 18.51
N GLY A 233 16.87 40.12 19.05
CA GLY A 233 15.83 41.02 18.57
C GLY A 233 14.70 41.06 19.59
N GLY A 234 14.75 42.05 20.48
CA GLY A 234 13.83 42.17 21.59
C GLY A 234 12.40 42.50 21.14
N TYR A 235 11.42 42.00 21.90
CA TYR A 235 10.16 42.70 22.10
C TYR A 235 9.73 42.50 23.56
N THR A 236 9.66 43.63 24.25
CA THR A 236 9.20 43.78 25.63
C THR A 236 7.68 43.98 25.65
N GLY A 237 7.00 43.27 26.54
CA GLY A 237 5.87 43.80 27.31
C GLY A 237 4.47 43.65 26.71
N GLY A 238 3.54 43.14 27.52
CA GLY A 238 2.10 43.27 27.33
C GLY A 238 1.29 42.24 28.10
N ASP A 239 0.57 42.71 29.11
CA ASP A 239 -0.03 41.99 30.22
C ASP A 239 -1.17 40.98 29.96
N ALA A 240 -1.37 40.21 31.03
CA ALA A 240 -2.47 39.33 31.38
C ALA A 240 -3.91 39.87 31.14
N SER A 241 -4.82 38.93 30.83
CA SER A 241 -5.95 38.51 31.69
C SER A 241 -7.29 38.29 30.95
N GLN A 242 -8.05 37.32 31.51
CA GLN A 242 -9.46 36.97 31.27
C GLN A 242 -9.71 36.10 30.01
N GLY A 243 -10.45 35.00 30.03
CA GLY A 243 -11.36 34.40 31.01
C GLY A 243 -12.53 33.74 30.26
N GLY A 244 -12.99 32.58 30.70
CA GLY A 244 -14.29 32.00 30.31
C GLY A 244 -14.24 30.91 29.23
N GLY A 245 -14.70 29.71 29.60
CA GLY A 245 -14.75 28.51 28.74
C GLY A 245 -16.01 28.38 27.89
N PHE A 246 -16.17 27.19 27.28
CA PHE A 246 -17.42 26.50 26.92
C PHE A 246 -17.00 25.15 26.28
N GLU A 247 -17.28 24.04 26.96
CA GLU A 247 -18.32 23.03 26.62
C GLU A 247 -17.96 22.01 25.53
N SER A 248 -18.02 20.76 25.96
CA SER A 248 -17.99 19.53 25.17
C SER A 248 -19.26 19.35 24.35
N GLY A 249 -19.12 19.21 23.03
CA GLY A 249 -20.19 18.87 22.10
C GLY A 249 -19.81 17.68 21.22
N ASN A 250 -20.39 16.53 21.53
CA ASN A 250 -20.43 15.32 20.70
C ASN A 250 -21.26 15.58 19.43
N PRO A 251 -20.93 14.99 18.26
CA PRO A 251 -21.95 14.75 17.25
C PRO A 251 -22.08 13.26 16.95
N LYS A 252 -23.28 12.75 17.28
CA LYS A 252 -23.95 11.74 16.47
C LYS A 252 -24.44 12.42 15.19
N TYR A 253 -24.13 11.87 14.02
CA TYR A 253 -25.06 11.44 12.96
C TYR A 253 -24.24 10.76 11.87
#